data_AF-A0A0F3MU59-F1
#
_entry.id   AF-A0A0F3MU59-F1
#
_cell.length_a   1.000
_cell.length_b   1.000
_cell.length_c   1.000
_cell.angle_alpha   90.00
_cell.angle_beta   90.00
_cell.angle_gamma   90.00
#
_symmetry.space_group_name_H-M   'P 1'
#
loop_
_entity.id
_entity.type
_entity.pdbx_description
1 polymer ?
#
loop_
_entity_poly.entity_id
_entity_poly.type
_entity_poly.pdbx_seq_one_letter_code
_entity_poly.pdbx_strand_id
1 'polypeptide(L)'
;MLILKEKYSKDELTYLYSCVFERRTVQPVNSNMKGLIKNLEERNIPAIALSGWWTGKYGKIAEMENLRFVGLKQVDITFINTSPFKEDMIFPEFQNKSGIPMLKSGVILTALADKGLVLKAVLEKSNLHFKKIIFIDDDLE
;
A
#
# COMPACT_ATOMS: atom_id res chain seq x y z
N MET A 1 -9.61 17.65 11.01
CA MET A 1 -8.14 17.77 10.84
C MET A 1 -7.64 19.20 11.11
N LEU A 2 -8.38 20.25 10.74
CA LEU A 2 -8.02 21.67 11.00
C LEU A 2 -7.74 21.99 12.48
N ILE A 3 -8.64 21.57 13.38
CA ILE A 3 -8.54 21.89 14.83
C ILE A 3 -7.26 21.36 15.50
N LEU A 4 -6.70 20.24 15.04
CA LEU A 4 -5.49 19.66 15.62
C LEU A 4 -4.22 20.32 15.08
N LYS A 5 -4.22 20.75 13.80
CA LYS A 5 -3.08 21.44 13.18
C LYS A 5 -2.84 22.83 13.76
N GLU A 6 -3.88 23.44 14.33
CA GLU A 6 -3.79 24.73 15.03
C GLU A 6 -3.24 24.60 16.46
N LYS A 7 -3.28 23.40 17.05
CA LYS A 7 -2.96 23.16 18.46
C LYS A 7 -1.63 22.45 18.69
N TYR A 8 -1.14 21.70 17.70
CA TYR A 8 0.03 20.85 17.85
C TYR A 8 1.01 21.07 16.70
N SER A 9 2.29 20.98 17.00
CA SER A 9 3.34 20.93 15.99
C SER A 9 3.21 19.70 15.10
N LYS A 10 3.85 19.75 13.94
CA LYS A 10 3.88 18.62 13.00
C LYS A 10 4.45 17.34 13.64
N ASP A 11 5.46 17.48 14.49
CA ASP A 11 6.13 16.34 15.13
C ASP A 11 5.25 15.71 16.21
N GLU A 12 4.56 16.52 17.02
CA GLU A 12 3.56 16.04 17.99
C GLU A 12 2.42 15.31 17.29
N LEU A 13 1.92 15.85 16.18
CA LEU A 13 0.88 15.18 15.38
C LEU A 13 1.41 13.87 14.79
N THR A 14 2.62 13.87 14.26
CA THR A 14 3.25 12.65 13.69
C THR A 14 3.40 11.58 14.76
N TYR A 15 3.85 11.95 15.96
CA TYR A 15 3.94 11.04 17.10
C TYR A 15 2.55 10.52 17.53
N LEU A 16 1.57 11.40 17.67
CA LEU A 16 0.20 11.03 18.01
C LEU A 16 -0.39 10.05 17.00
N TYR A 17 -0.30 10.34 15.70
CA TYR A 17 -0.78 9.45 14.64
C TYR A 17 -0.05 8.11 14.64
N SER A 18 1.26 8.08 14.91
CA SER A 18 2.00 6.82 15.04
C SER A 18 1.46 5.95 16.18
N CYS A 19 1.03 6.55 17.30
CA CYS A 19 0.37 5.83 18.39
C CYS A 19 -1.00 5.28 17.98
N VAL A 20 -1.79 6.05 17.22
CA VAL A 20 -3.09 5.60 16.71
C VAL A 20 -2.89 4.42 15.74
N PHE A 21 -1.92 4.53 14.83
CA PHE A 21 -1.64 3.48 13.85
C PHE A 21 -1.22 2.15 14.45
N GLU A 22 -0.40 2.17 15.52
CA GLU A 22 -0.03 0.93 16.22
C GLU A 22 -1.19 0.29 16.99
N ARG A 23 -2.09 1.10 17.56
CA ARG A 23 -3.16 0.62 18.45
C ARG A 23 -4.46 0.28 17.73
N ARG A 24 -4.62 0.71 16.49
CA ARG A 24 -5.86 0.46 15.73
C ARG A 24 -6.10 -1.04 15.54
N THR A 25 -7.36 -1.43 15.51
CA THR A 25 -7.76 -2.74 15.00
C THR A 25 -7.96 -2.63 13.50
N VAL A 26 -7.32 -3.52 12.73
CA VAL A 26 -7.50 -3.56 11.28
C VAL A 26 -8.75 -4.37 10.94
N GLN A 27 -9.60 -3.81 10.08
CA GLN A 27 -10.78 -4.47 9.55
C GLN A 27 -10.92 -4.17 8.05
N PRO A 28 -11.38 -5.12 7.23
CA PRO A 28 -11.71 -4.83 5.84
C PRO A 28 -12.90 -3.87 5.78
N VAL A 29 -12.83 -2.86 4.91
CA VAL A 29 -13.98 -1.99 4.61
C VAL A 29 -15.11 -2.81 3.97
N ASN A 30 -14.75 -3.75 3.11
CA ASN A 30 -15.66 -4.72 2.52
C ASN A 30 -15.28 -6.13 2.97
N SER A 31 -16.16 -6.78 3.72
CA SER A 31 -15.96 -8.14 4.23
C SER A 31 -15.77 -9.19 3.12
N ASN A 32 -16.26 -8.92 1.91
CA ASN A 32 -16.16 -9.83 0.77
C ASN A 32 -14.80 -9.77 0.06
N MET A 33 -13.91 -8.84 0.42
CA MET A 33 -12.62 -8.65 -0.25
C MET A 33 -11.76 -9.93 -0.25
N LYS A 34 -11.74 -10.66 0.87
CA LYS A 34 -11.03 -11.94 0.96
C LYS A 34 -11.56 -12.97 -0.04
N GLY A 35 -12.88 -13.08 -0.16
CA GLY A 35 -13.53 -13.99 -1.11
C GLY A 35 -13.26 -13.60 -2.56
N LEU A 36 -13.25 -12.30 -2.87
CA LEU A 36 -12.91 -11.78 -4.19
C LEU A 36 -11.47 -12.15 -4.58
N ILE A 37 -10.50 -11.88 -3.72
CA ILE A 37 -9.08 -12.18 -4.01
C ILE A 37 -8.87 -13.69 -4.21
N LYS A 38 -9.49 -14.52 -3.36
CA LYS A 38 -9.46 -15.99 -3.52
C LYS A 38 -10.05 -16.44 -4.86
N ASN A 39 -11.15 -15.83 -5.30
CA ASN A 39 -11.75 -16.15 -6.60
C ASN A 39 -10.84 -15.75 -7.78
N LEU A 40 -10.12 -14.62 -7.67
CA LEU A 40 -9.14 -14.21 -8.67
C LEU A 40 -7.99 -15.22 -8.75
N GLU A 41 -7.48 -15.67 -7.60
CA GLU A 41 -6.45 -16.71 -7.50
C GLU A 41 -6.90 -18.03 -8.16
N GLU A 42 -8.07 -18.56 -7.79
CA GLU A 42 -8.63 -19.80 -8.35
C GLU A 42 -8.84 -19.75 -9.87
N ARG A 43 -9.02 -18.54 -10.41
CA ARG A 43 -9.23 -18.30 -11.85
C ARG A 43 -7.95 -17.92 -12.59
N ASN A 44 -6.80 -17.92 -11.91
CA ASN A 44 -5.52 -17.47 -12.45
C ASN A 44 -5.58 -16.06 -13.05
N ILE A 45 -6.34 -15.16 -12.42
CA ILE A 45 -6.43 -13.75 -12.82
C ILE A 45 -5.40 -12.96 -12.01
N PRO A 46 -4.39 -12.35 -12.65
CA PRO A 46 -3.41 -11.54 -11.94
C PRO A 46 -4.07 -10.36 -11.23
N ALA A 47 -3.74 -10.17 -9.96
CA ALA A 47 -4.23 -9.07 -9.14
C ALA A 47 -3.16 -8.61 -8.14
N ILE A 48 -3.14 -7.31 -7.90
CA ILE A 48 -2.26 -6.64 -6.96
C ILE A 48 -3.05 -5.62 -6.17
N ALA A 49 -2.50 -5.17 -5.04
CA ALA A 49 -2.94 -3.92 -4.43
C ALA A 49 -2.00 -2.78 -4.82
N LEU A 50 -2.58 -1.61 -5.13
CA LEU A 50 -1.87 -0.35 -5.36
C LEU A 50 -2.36 0.65 -4.32
N SER A 51 -1.46 1.10 -3.43
CA SER A 51 -1.86 1.87 -2.25
C SER A 51 -0.96 3.08 -2.03
N GLY A 52 -1.57 4.22 -1.68
CA GLY A 52 -0.87 5.44 -1.24
C GLY A 52 -0.12 5.34 0.10
N TRP A 53 0.06 4.14 0.64
CA TRP A 53 0.63 3.93 1.97
C TRP A 53 2.06 4.50 2.10
N TRP A 54 2.34 5.15 3.23
CA TRP A 54 3.68 5.62 3.60
C TRP A 54 4.68 4.48 3.76
N THR A 55 5.97 4.76 3.57
CA THR A 55 7.04 3.79 3.81
C THR A 55 8.17 4.43 4.63
N GLY A 56 8.94 3.59 5.32
CA GLY A 56 9.98 4.02 6.25
C GLY A 56 9.42 4.57 7.56
N LYS A 57 10.19 5.45 8.20
CA LYS A 57 9.91 5.94 9.56
C LYS A 57 8.76 6.94 9.59
N TYR A 58 7.84 6.74 10.53
CA TYR A 58 6.77 7.68 10.83
C TYR A 58 6.50 7.76 12.34
N GLY A 59 6.87 8.88 12.97
CA GLY A 59 6.81 9.05 14.42
C GLY A 59 7.68 8.00 15.12
N LYS A 60 7.06 7.17 15.97
CA LYS A 60 7.75 6.06 16.64
C LYS A 60 7.76 4.75 15.83
N ILE A 61 7.03 4.67 14.73
CA ILE A 61 7.02 3.49 13.85
C ILE A 61 8.29 3.56 12.98
N ALA A 62 9.13 2.52 13.06
CA ALA A 62 10.37 2.46 12.29
C ALA A 62 10.13 2.22 10.80
N GLU A 63 9.18 1.33 10.46
CA GLU A 63 8.89 0.90 9.09
C GLU A 63 7.37 0.78 8.90
N MET A 64 6.76 1.78 8.27
CA MET A 64 5.31 1.85 8.03
C MET A 64 4.79 0.72 7.16
N GLU A 65 5.59 0.23 6.22
CA GLU A 65 5.29 -0.91 5.36
C GLU A 65 5.06 -2.18 6.19
N ASN A 66 5.86 -2.44 7.22
CA ASN A 66 5.68 -3.63 8.06
C ASN A 66 4.34 -3.58 8.80
N LEU A 67 3.95 -2.40 9.29
CA LEU A 67 2.64 -2.22 9.92
C LEU A 67 1.49 -2.51 8.92
N ARG A 68 1.67 -2.18 7.63
CA ARG A 68 0.68 -2.51 6.58
C ARG A 68 0.55 -4.02 6.41
N PHE A 69 1.66 -4.74 6.28
CA PHE A 69 1.62 -6.19 6.07
C PHE A 69 1.16 -6.96 7.30
N VAL A 70 1.51 -6.52 8.51
CA VAL A 70 0.92 -7.05 9.75
C VAL A 70 -0.60 -6.88 9.74
N GLY A 71 -1.08 -5.69 9.36
CA GLY A 71 -2.52 -5.42 9.25
C GLY A 71 -3.23 -6.28 8.21
N LEU A 72 -2.66 -6.44 7.02
CA LEU A 72 -3.22 -7.30 5.98
C LEU A 72 -3.28 -8.77 6.42
N LYS A 73 -2.25 -9.25 7.12
CA LYS A 73 -2.21 -10.59 7.71
C LYS A 73 -3.30 -10.80 8.78
N GLN A 74 -3.57 -9.80 9.62
CA GLN A 74 -4.63 -9.89 10.64
C GLN A 74 -6.03 -10.12 10.05
N VAL A 75 -6.25 -9.77 8.79
CA VAL A 75 -7.53 -9.91 8.10
C VAL A 75 -7.48 -10.94 6.96
N ASP A 76 -6.46 -11.80 6.95
CA ASP A 76 -6.23 -12.83 5.93
C ASP A 76 -6.28 -12.33 4.48
N ILE A 77 -5.78 -11.13 4.23
CA ILE A 77 -5.65 -10.58 2.89
C ILE A 77 -4.18 -10.67 2.46
N THR A 78 -3.95 -11.30 1.31
CA THR A 78 -2.63 -11.38 0.68
C THR A 78 -2.78 -11.33 -0.84
N PHE A 79 -1.78 -10.74 -1.51
CA PHE A 79 -1.71 -10.70 -2.97
C PHE A 79 -0.54 -11.54 -3.50
N ILE A 80 0.15 -12.31 -2.64
CA ILE A 80 1.35 -13.06 -3.04
C ILE A 80 1.06 -14.08 -4.15
N ASN A 81 -0.10 -14.73 -4.12
CA ASN A 81 -0.47 -15.76 -5.09
C ASN A 81 -1.14 -15.18 -6.35
N THR A 82 -1.71 -13.98 -6.25
CA THR A 82 -2.34 -13.30 -7.39
C THR A 82 -1.38 -12.36 -8.11
N SER A 83 -0.29 -11.96 -7.47
CA SER A 83 0.63 -10.99 -8.06
C SER A 83 1.35 -11.60 -9.27
N PRO A 84 1.40 -10.89 -10.41
CA PRO A 84 2.23 -11.30 -11.53
C PRO A 84 3.72 -11.04 -11.28
N PHE A 85 4.07 -10.31 -10.22
CA PHE A 85 5.44 -9.94 -9.90
C PHE A 85 6.07 -10.94 -8.94
N LYS A 86 7.28 -11.41 -9.29
CA LYS A 86 7.97 -12.50 -8.58
C LYS A 86 8.85 -12.01 -7.42
N GLU A 87 9.24 -10.74 -7.45
CA GLU A 87 10.27 -10.19 -6.58
C GLU A 87 9.82 -8.85 -5.99
N ASP A 88 10.26 -8.59 -4.76
CA ASP A 88 10.11 -7.30 -4.12
C ASP A 88 11.06 -6.29 -4.78
N MET A 89 10.63 -5.03 -4.90
CA MET A 89 11.39 -3.98 -5.57
C MET A 89 11.22 -2.65 -4.83
N ILE A 90 12.26 -1.83 -4.85
CA ILE A 90 12.20 -0.42 -4.43
C ILE A 90 12.39 0.50 -5.64
N PHE A 91 11.84 1.70 -5.54
CA PHE A 91 11.90 2.73 -6.59
C PHE A 91 12.37 4.07 -6.01
N PRO A 92 13.69 4.22 -5.73
CA PRO A 92 14.28 5.42 -5.13
C PRO A 92 14.05 6.70 -5.95
N GLU A 93 13.86 6.59 -7.26
CA GLU A 93 13.59 7.70 -8.17
C GLU A 93 12.28 8.45 -7.85
N PHE A 94 11.35 7.81 -7.12
CA PHE A 94 10.09 8.42 -6.66
C PHE A 94 10.10 8.76 -5.17
N GLN A 95 11.28 8.75 -4.52
CA GLN A 95 11.40 9.08 -3.10
C GLN A 95 10.85 10.48 -2.81
N ASN A 96 10.05 10.59 -1.77
CA ASN A 96 9.49 11.86 -1.32
C ASN A 96 9.35 11.91 0.21
N LYS A 97 8.72 12.97 0.74
CA LYS A 97 8.52 13.20 2.18
C LYS A 97 7.78 12.07 2.92
N SER A 98 7.10 11.22 2.18
CA SER A 98 6.25 10.13 2.66
C SER A 98 6.93 8.76 2.61
N GLY A 99 8.15 8.69 2.06
CA GLY A 99 8.93 7.46 1.95
C GLY A 99 9.48 7.18 0.55
N ILE A 100 9.93 5.94 0.35
CA ILE A 100 10.39 5.38 -0.92
C ILE A 100 9.34 4.39 -1.44
N PRO A 101 8.79 4.57 -2.65
CA PRO A 101 7.85 3.61 -3.22
C PRO A 101 8.46 2.23 -3.38
N MET A 102 7.64 1.19 -3.20
CA MET A 102 8.08 -0.20 -3.27
C MET A 102 6.96 -1.15 -3.69
N LEU A 103 7.35 -2.24 -4.35
CA LEU A 103 6.57 -3.45 -4.48
C LEU A 103 7.05 -4.42 -3.40
N LYS A 104 6.13 -4.88 -2.54
CA LYS A 104 6.42 -5.87 -1.50
C LYS A 104 5.27 -6.87 -1.39
N SER A 105 5.55 -8.16 -1.54
CA SER A 105 4.57 -9.25 -1.37
C SER A 105 3.26 -9.05 -2.16
N GLY A 106 3.38 -8.62 -3.42
CA GLY A 106 2.23 -8.38 -4.31
C GLY A 106 1.46 -7.08 -4.07
N VAL A 107 1.96 -6.20 -3.20
CA VAL A 107 1.38 -4.89 -2.90
C VAL A 107 2.37 -3.79 -3.29
N ILE A 108 1.91 -2.84 -4.10
CA ILE A 108 2.65 -1.62 -4.43
C ILE A 108 2.26 -0.55 -3.41
N LEU A 109 3.24 -0.08 -2.63
CA LEU A 109 3.13 1.05 -1.72
C LEU A 109 3.76 2.26 -2.41
N THR A 110 2.98 3.27 -2.74
CA THR A 110 3.45 4.41 -3.54
C THR A 110 4.04 5.53 -2.71
N ALA A 111 4.03 5.45 -1.38
CA ALA A 111 4.46 6.53 -0.51
C ALA A 111 3.87 7.89 -0.95
N LEU A 112 2.57 7.91 -1.27
CA LEU A 112 1.85 9.08 -1.81
C LEU A 112 2.44 9.71 -3.09
N ALA A 113 3.34 9.02 -3.81
CA ALA A 113 3.70 9.36 -5.17
C ALA A 113 2.58 8.97 -6.14
N ASP A 114 2.63 9.51 -7.36
CA ASP A 114 1.68 9.23 -8.42
C ASP A 114 1.57 7.71 -8.68
N LYS A 115 0.37 7.17 -8.45
CA LYS A 115 0.09 5.73 -8.58
C LYS A 115 0.36 5.22 -10.00
N GLY A 116 0.04 6.01 -11.02
CA GLY A 116 0.23 5.65 -12.42
C GLY A 116 1.70 5.56 -12.80
N LEU A 117 2.52 6.53 -12.38
CA LEU A 117 3.97 6.54 -12.63
C LEU A 117 4.67 5.39 -11.90
N VAL A 118 4.31 5.12 -10.63
CA VAL A 118 4.89 4.00 -9.89
C VAL A 118 4.48 2.66 -10.50
N LEU A 119 3.20 2.49 -10.86
CA LEU A 119 2.73 1.27 -11.54
C LEU A 119 3.45 1.06 -12.88
N LYS A 120 3.61 2.13 -13.67
CA LYS A 120 4.35 2.07 -14.92
C LYS A 120 5.79 1.59 -14.70
N ALA A 121 6.50 2.17 -13.73
CA ALA A 121 7.87 1.76 -13.43
C ALA A 121 7.96 0.29 -12.98
N VAL A 122 6.99 -0.20 -12.20
CA VAL A 122 6.92 -1.62 -11.79
C VAL A 122 6.74 -2.53 -13.01
N LEU A 123 5.84 -2.17 -13.93
CA LEU A 123 5.58 -2.92 -15.16
C LEU A 123 6.80 -2.98 -16.08
N GLU A 124 7.44 -1.82 -16.30
CA GLU A 124 8.64 -1.70 -17.13
C GLU A 124 9.80 -2.52 -16.56
N LYS A 125 10.07 -2.40 -15.25
CA LYS A 125 11.13 -3.15 -14.56
C LYS A 125 10.89 -4.66 -14.56
N SER A 126 9.62 -5.08 -14.58
CA SER A 126 9.23 -6.50 -14.65
C SER A 126 9.09 -7.02 -16.09
N ASN A 127 9.28 -6.16 -17.10
CA ASN A 127 9.03 -6.46 -18.52
C ASN A 127 7.63 -7.05 -18.79
N LEU A 128 6.63 -6.61 -18.03
CA LEU A 128 5.25 -7.11 -18.13
C LEU A 128 4.37 -6.12 -18.88
N HIS A 129 3.58 -6.67 -19.80
CA HIS A 129 2.67 -5.89 -20.64
C HIS A 129 1.28 -6.52 -20.60
N PHE A 130 0.29 -5.74 -20.19
CA PHE A 130 -1.11 -6.18 -20.10
C PHE A 130 -1.93 -5.54 -21.22
N LYS A 131 -2.73 -6.36 -21.93
CA LYS A 131 -3.68 -5.85 -22.94
C LYS A 131 -4.81 -5.02 -22.32
N LYS A 132 -5.15 -5.31 -21.06
CA LYS A 132 -6.21 -4.66 -20.30
C LYS A 132 -5.83 -4.64 -18.82
N ILE A 133 -5.94 -3.47 -18.21
CA ILE A 133 -5.85 -3.27 -16.75
C ILE A 133 -7.23 -2.80 -16.29
N ILE A 134 -7.77 -3.45 -15.25
CA ILE A 134 -8.98 -3.00 -14.57
C ILE A 134 -8.52 -2.37 -13.26
N PHE A 135 -8.76 -1.08 -13.12
CA PHE A 135 -8.44 -0.33 -11.91
C PHE A 135 -9.70 -0.14 -11.06
N ILE A 136 -9.61 -0.43 -9.76
CA ILE A 136 -10.70 -0.29 -8.80
C ILE A 136 -10.15 0.56 -7.66
N ASP A 137 -10.73 1.74 -7.48
CA ASP A 137 -10.39 2.70 -6.44
C ASP A 137 -11.67 3.33 -5.91
N ASP A 138 -11.66 3.76 -4.65
CA ASP A 138 -12.77 4.47 -4.02
C ASP A 138 -12.70 5.99 -4.24
N ASP A 139 -11.58 6.47 -4.77
CA ASP A 139 -11.40 7.87 -5.18
C ASP A 139 -11.24 8.00 -6.70
N LEU A 140 -11.84 9.06 -7.26
CA LEU A 140 -11.64 9.47 -8.65
C LEU A 140 -10.45 10.46 -8.66
N GLU A 141 -9.24 9.92 -8.59
CA GLU A 141 -8.01 10.70 -8.85
C GLU A 141 -7.87 11.06 -10.35
#